data_AF-A0A7N2M740-F1
#
_entry.id   AF-A0A7N2M740-F1
#
_cell.length_a   1.000
_cell.length_b   1.000
_cell.length_c   1.000
_cell.angle_alpha   90.00
_cell.angle_beta   90.00
_cell.angle_gamma   90.00
#
_symmetry.space_group_name_H-M   'P 1'
#
loop_
_entity.id
_entity.type
_entity.pdbx_description
1 polymer ?
#
loop_
_entity_poly.entity_id
_entity_poly.type
_entity_poly.pdbx_seq_one_letter_code
_entity_poly.pdbx_strand_id
1 'polypeptide(L)'
;MVINYYPPCPEPNITLGMPPHFDYGFLTLLLQDEVEGLQIQHQDKWVTVEPIANASVVNVGDHLEIFSNRKYKSVLHRVSANISMKSQLSVASLHSLSFNCMTIA
;
A
#
# COMPACT_ATOMS: atom_id res chain seq x y z
N MET A 1 -3.73 12.85 0.18
CA MET A 1 -2.51 12.44 -0.54
C MET A 1 -1.38 12.36 0.47
N VAL A 2 -0.56 11.32 0.38
CA VAL A 2 0.61 11.08 1.22
C VAL A 2 1.82 10.93 0.31
N ILE A 3 2.94 11.57 0.67
CA ILE A 3 4.22 11.41 -0.02
C ILE A 3 5.14 10.67 0.95
N ASN A 4 5.62 9.51 0.53
CA ASN A 4 6.49 8.67 1.36
C ASN A 4 7.93 8.71 0.82
N TYR A 5 8.89 8.80 1.73
CA TYR A 5 10.31 8.74 1.43
C TYR A 5 10.98 7.71 2.34
N TYR A 6 11.56 6.66 1.73
CA TYR A 6 12.23 5.58 2.45
C TYR A 6 13.74 5.60 2.12
N PRO A 7 14.60 6.13 3.00
CA PRO A 7 16.03 6.15 2.77
C PRO A 7 16.64 4.74 2.81
N PRO A 8 17.85 4.54 2.25
CA PRO A 8 18.62 3.31 2.43
C PRO A 8 18.72 2.92 3.91
N CYS A 9 18.50 1.65 4.21
CA CYS A 9 18.54 1.11 5.57
C CYS A 9 19.79 0.25 5.76
N PRO A 10 20.64 0.50 6.78
CA PRO A 10 21.84 -0.31 7.04
C PRO A 10 21.50 -1.70 7.56
N GLU A 11 20.37 -1.86 8.25
CA GLU A 11 19.94 -3.13 8.84
C GLU A 11 18.48 -3.45 8.40
N PRO A 12 18.26 -3.73 7.11
CA PRO A 12 16.90 -3.85 6.55
C PRO A 12 16.15 -5.09 7.04
N ASN A 13 16.83 -6.07 7.64
CA ASN A 13 16.22 -7.30 8.14
C ASN A 13 15.54 -7.14 9.52
N ILE A 14 15.78 -6.03 10.24
CA ILE A 14 15.25 -5.80 11.60
C ILE A 14 14.22 -4.68 11.67
N THR A 15 13.87 -4.07 10.53
CA THR A 15 12.89 -2.98 10.47
C THR A 15 12.07 -3.05 9.18
N LEU A 16 11.06 -2.19 9.08
CA LEU A 16 10.22 -2.02 7.90
C LEU A 16 10.18 -0.54 7.53
N GLY A 17 9.98 -0.24 6.25
CA GLY A 17 9.65 1.12 5.81
C GLY A 17 8.28 1.55 6.31
N MET A 18 7.31 0.63 6.27
CA MET A 18 5.96 0.83 6.81
C MET A 18 5.44 -0.51 7.38
N PRO A 19 4.86 -0.53 8.60
CA PRO A 19 4.32 -1.76 9.18
C PRO A 19 3.13 -2.32 8.38
N PRO A 20 2.77 -3.61 8.58
CA PRO A 20 1.58 -4.20 7.99
C PRO A 20 0.31 -3.44 8.36
N HIS A 21 -0.48 -3.05 7.36
CA HIS A 21 -1.76 -2.38 7.53
C HIS A 21 -2.72 -2.67 6.37
N PHE A 22 -3.98 -2.32 6.60
CA PHE A 22 -5.00 -2.20 5.55
C PHE A 22 -5.24 -0.71 5.30
N ASP A 23 -5.67 -0.37 4.09
CA ASP A 23 -6.00 1.01 3.78
C ASP A 23 -7.41 1.36 4.23
N TYR A 24 -7.50 2.40 5.06
CA TYR A 24 -8.76 3.06 5.31
C TYR A 24 -9.21 3.80 4.03
N GLY A 25 -10.51 3.72 3.72
CA GLY A 25 -11.10 4.40 2.58
C GLY A 25 -11.61 3.44 1.52
N PHE A 26 -11.82 3.96 0.30
CA PHE A 26 -12.46 3.22 -0.78
C PHE A 26 -11.42 2.61 -1.74
N LEU A 27 -10.53 3.44 -2.29
CA LEU A 27 -9.45 3.02 -3.18
C LEU A 27 -8.19 3.83 -2.90
N THR A 28 -7.03 3.19 -3.01
CA THR A 28 -5.74 3.88 -3.04
C THR A 28 -5.11 3.75 -4.41
N LEU A 29 -4.67 4.88 -4.98
CA LEU A 29 -3.82 4.92 -6.16
C LEU A 29 -2.41 5.25 -5.73
N LEU A 30 -1.48 4.32 -5.91
CA LEU A 30 -0.09 4.46 -5.53
C LEU A 30 0.78 4.58 -6.79
N LEU A 31 1.49 5.70 -6.88
CA LEU A 31 2.59 5.88 -7.81
C LEU A 31 3.89 5.63 -7.04
N GLN A 32 4.70 4.69 -7.52
CA GLN A 32 5.99 4.34 -6.93
C GLN A 32 7.09 4.47 -7.99
N ASP A 33 8.31 4.74 -7.54
CA ASP A 33 9.49 4.70 -8.40
C ASP A 33 9.93 3.25 -8.72
N GLU A 34 11.10 3.10 -9.33
CA GLU A 34 11.63 1.79 -9.75
C GLU A 34 12.25 0.98 -8.60
N VAL A 35 12.25 1.48 -7.36
CA VAL A 35 12.81 0.77 -6.20
C VAL A 35 11.73 -0.12 -5.58
N GLU A 36 11.99 -1.42 -5.53
CA GLU A 36 11.11 -2.38 -4.88
C GLU A 36 10.97 -2.11 -3.37
N GLY A 37 9.77 -2.32 -2.84
CA GLY A 37 9.56 -2.25 -1.39
C GLY A 37 8.14 -2.59 -0.95
N LEU A 38 7.13 -2.32 -1.79
CA LEU A 38 5.75 -2.69 -1.49
C LEU A 38 5.60 -4.21 -1.48
N GLN A 39 5.03 -4.74 -0.40
CA GLN A 39 4.68 -6.16 -0.26
C GLN A 39 3.22 -6.32 0.16
N ILE A 40 2.53 -7.29 -0.43
CA ILE A 40 1.16 -7.67 -0.09
C ILE A 40 1.12 -9.08 0.51
N GLN A 41 0.17 -9.33 1.41
CA GLN A 41 -0.05 -10.66 1.96
C GLN A 41 -1.01 -11.45 1.05
N HIS A 42 -0.53 -12.57 0.51
CA HIS A 42 -1.31 -13.48 -0.33
C HIS A 42 -0.99 -14.93 0.05
N GLN A 43 -2.01 -15.72 0.38
CA GLN A 43 -1.86 -17.13 0.81
C GLN A 43 -0.81 -17.29 1.92
N ASP A 44 -0.93 -16.48 2.98
CA ASP A 44 -0.04 -16.46 4.15
C ASP A 44 1.44 -16.17 3.84
N LYS A 45 1.72 -15.62 2.65
CA LYS A 45 3.06 -15.22 2.21
C LYS A 45 3.08 -13.76 1.82
N TRP A 46 4.23 -13.12 2.06
CA TRP A 46 4.50 -11.79 1.53
C TRP A 46 4.95 -11.91 0.08
N VAL A 47 4.28 -11.17 -0.81
CA VAL A 47 4.60 -11.09 -2.24
C VAL A 47 5.02 -9.66 -2.55
N THR A 48 6.21 -9.50 -3.11
CA THR A 48 6.69 -8.19 -3.58
C THR A 48 5.92 -7.77 -4.83
N VAL A 49 5.45 -6.53 -4.85
CA VAL A 49 4.83 -5.92 -6.02
C VAL A 49 5.93 -5.27 -6.85
N GLU A 50 6.20 -5.84 -8.03
CA GLU A 50 7.19 -5.31 -8.97
C GLU A 50 6.75 -3.92 -9.49
N PRO A 51 7.59 -2.89 -9.35
CA PRO A 51 7.32 -1.60 -9.97
C PRO A 51 7.30 -1.71 -11.50
N ILE A 52 6.24 -1.21 -12.12
CA ILE A 52 6.10 -1.17 -13.59
C ILE A 52 6.16 0.29 -14.04
N ALA A 53 7.03 0.57 -15.00
CA ALA A 53 7.18 1.92 -15.57
C ALA A 53 5.84 2.43 -16.13
N ASN A 54 5.50 3.69 -15.80
CA ASN A 54 4.25 4.36 -16.18
C ASN A 54 2.96 3.67 -15.69
N ALA A 55 3.04 2.85 -14.63
CA ALA A 55 1.88 2.24 -14.01
C ALA A 55 1.65 2.77 -12.59
N SER A 56 0.40 2.67 -12.15
CA SER A 56 0.02 2.89 -10.76
C SER A 56 -0.51 1.59 -10.19
N VAL A 57 -0.19 1.33 -8.92
CA VAL A 57 -0.84 0.25 -8.16
C VAL A 57 -2.18 0.77 -7.65
N VAL A 58 -3.24 -0.01 -7.85
CA VAL A 58 -4.57 0.28 -7.30
C VAL A 58 -4.87 -0.73 -6.22
N ASN A 59 -5.16 -0.25 -5.01
CA ASN A 59 -5.58 -1.11 -3.89
C ASN A 59 -7.05 -0.84 -3.52
N VAL A 60 -7.68 -1.87 -2.96
CA VAL A 60 -9.00 -1.81 -2.36
C VAL A 60 -8.83 -1.44 -0.89
N GLY A 61 -9.55 -0.41 -0.45
CA GLY A 61 -9.64 -0.06 0.97
C GLY A 61 -10.84 -0.69 1.67
N ASP A 62 -10.85 -0.57 2.99
CA ASP A 62 -11.84 -1.21 3.87
C ASP A 62 -13.30 -0.80 3.55
N HIS A 63 -13.54 0.45 3.14
CA HIS A 63 -14.89 0.89 2.78
C HIS A 63 -15.41 0.16 1.55
N LEU A 64 -14.60 -0.05 0.52
CA LEU A 64 -15.04 -0.78 -0.68
C LEU A 64 -15.27 -2.27 -0.37
N GLU A 65 -14.47 -2.87 0.52
CA GLU A 65 -14.77 -4.21 1.01
C GLU A 65 -16.15 -4.29 1.67
N ILE A 66 -16.48 -3.35 2.57
CA ILE A 66 -17.79 -3.32 3.24
C ILE A 66 -18.93 -3.07 2.24
N PHE A 67 -18.83 -2.03 1.40
CA PHE A 67 -19.85 -1.65 0.42
C PHE A 67 -20.13 -2.75 -0.60
N SER A 68 -19.12 -3.53 -0.96
CA SER A 68 -19.26 -4.62 -1.91
C SER A 68 -19.76 -5.92 -1.26
N ASN A 69 -20.13 -5.89 0.02
CA ASN A 69 -20.46 -7.06 0.83
C ASN A 69 -19.38 -8.14 0.68
N ARG A 70 -18.11 -7.75 0.89
CA ARG A 70 -16.93 -8.61 0.85
C ARG A 70 -16.59 -9.20 -0.53
N LYS A 71 -17.19 -8.70 -1.62
CA LYS A 71 -16.84 -9.13 -2.98
C LYS A 71 -15.43 -8.68 -3.37
N TYR A 72 -15.03 -7.47 -3.00
CA TYR A 72 -13.67 -6.97 -3.13
C TYR A 72 -12.97 -7.00 -1.77
N LYS A 73 -11.68 -7.30 -1.77
CA LYS A 73 -10.91 -7.54 -0.54
C LYS A 73 -9.87 -6.47 -0.32
N SER A 74 -9.92 -5.84 0.84
CA SER A 74 -8.83 -5.05 1.40
C SER A 74 -7.69 -6.01 1.73
N VAL A 75 -6.48 -5.65 1.32
CA VAL A 75 -5.31 -6.55 1.40
C VAL A 75 -4.31 -5.99 2.39
N LEU A 76 -3.87 -6.84 3.32
CA LEU A 76 -2.81 -6.50 4.26
C LEU A 76 -1.52 -6.28 3.46
N HIS A 77 -0.92 -5.11 3.61
CA HIS A 77 0.27 -4.73 2.88
C HIS A 77 1.24 -3.98 3.79
N ARG A 78 2.52 -4.00 3.41
CA ARG A 78 3.62 -3.36 4.14
C ARG A 78 4.64 -2.81 3.15
N VAL A 79 5.59 -2.03 3.66
CA VAL A 79 6.78 -1.65 2.90
C VAL A 79 8.00 -2.23 3.58
N SER A 80 8.76 -3.08 2.90
CA SER A 80 10.02 -3.60 3.42
C SER A 80 11.03 -2.48 3.62
N ALA A 81 11.95 -2.62 4.57
CA ALA A 81 13.03 -1.66 4.69
C ALA A 81 13.88 -1.66 3.42
N ASN A 82 14.30 -0.47 3.00
CA ASN A 82 14.99 -0.29 1.74
C ASN A 82 16.42 -0.84 1.81
N ILE A 83 16.69 -1.91 1.06
CA ILE A 83 18.02 -2.56 0.96
C ILE A 83 18.90 -1.83 -0.07
N SER A 84 18.29 -1.08 -0.99
CA SER A 84 18.99 -0.39 -2.07
C SER A 84 19.81 0.79 -1.55
N MET A 85 20.90 1.10 -2.26
CA MET A 85 21.66 2.34 -2.06
C MET A 85 20.89 3.58 -2.56
N LYS A 86 19.79 3.40 -3.29
CA LYS A 86 18.89 4.47 -3.73
C LYS A 86 17.69 4.57 -2.79
N SER A 87 17.29 5.78 -2.41
CA SER A 87 16.04 6.03 -1.70
C SER A 87 14.84 5.62 -2.56
N GLN A 88 13.79 5.08 -1.93
CA GLN A 88 12.50 4.82 -2.56
C GLN A 88 11.55 5.99 -2.27
N LEU A 89 10.85 6.47 -3.29
CA LEU A 89 9.82 7.51 -3.21
C LEU A 89 8.48 6.96 -3.72
N SER A 90 7.39 7.31 -3.02
CA SER A 90 6.05 7.02 -3.51
C SER A 90 5.05 8.12 -3.17
N VAL A 91 3.99 8.20 -3.96
CA VAL A 91 2.85 9.10 -3.76
C VAL A 91 1.58 8.27 -3.71
N ALA A 92 0.89 8.29 -2.58
CA ALA A 92 -0.38 7.63 -2.38
C ALA A 92 -1.53 8.64 -2.41
N SER A 93 -2.45 8.47 -3.35
CA SER A 93 -3.73 9.17 -3.36
C SER A 93 -4.81 8.26 -2.79
N LEU A 94 -5.29 8.60 -1.58
CA LEU A 94 -6.37 7.88 -0.92
C LEU A 94 -7.70 8.52 -1.29
N HIS A 95 -8.58 7.74 -1.91
CA HIS A 95 -9.93 8.12 -2.28
C HIS A 95 -10.90 7.47 -1.31
N SER A 96 -11.60 8.29 -0.53
CA SER A 96 -12.62 7.83 0.41
C SER A 96 -13.99 8.38 0.04
N LEU A 97 -14.99 7.88 0.73
CA LEU A 97 -16.36 8.37 0.64
C LEU A 97 -16.46 9.73 1.36
N SER A 98 -17.52 10.47 1.04
CA SER A 98 -17.86 11.68 1.80
C SER A 98 -18.02 11.36 3.28
N PHE A 99 -17.66 12.31 4.15
CA PHE A 99 -17.84 12.18 5.60
C PHE A 99 -19.31 11.95 6.03
N ASN A 100 -20.26 12.32 5.18
CA ASN A 100 -21.70 12.11 5.42
C ASN A 100 -22.20 10.75 4.91
N CYS A 101 -21.31 9.95 4.30
CA CYS A 101 -21.67 8.63 3.82
C CYS A 101 -21.76 7.66 4.99
N MET A 102 -22.96 7.16 5.25
CA MET A 102 -23.18 6.15 6.29
C MET A 102 -22.88 4.77 5.72
N THR A 103 -21.84 4.14 6.24
CA THR A 103 -21.54 2.74 5.97
C THR A 103 -22.26 1.89 7.00
N ILE A 104 -23.24 1.09 6.59
CA ILE A 104 -23.89 0.10 7.45
C ILE A 104 -23.22 -1.24 7.15
N ALA A 105 -22.58 -1.83 8.15
CA ALA A 105 -21.92 -3.14 8.06
C ALA A 105 -22.81 -4.25 8.62
#